data_AF-A0A954G904-F1
#
_entry.id   AF-A0A954G904-F1
#
_cell.length_a   1.000
_cell.length_b   1.000
_cell.length_c   1.000
_cell.angle_alpha   90.00
_cell.angle_beta   90.00
_cell.angle_gamma   90.00
#
_symmetry.space_group_name_H-M   'P 1'
#
loop_
_entity.id
_entity.type
_entity.pdbx_description
1 polymer ?
#
loop_
_entity_poly.entity_id
_entity_poly.type
_entity_poly.pdbx_seq_one_letter_code
_entity_poly.pdbx_strand_id
1 'polypeptide(L)'
;MSLRIVVLLLLLCTSELSAQDRWPGFLGADASAIKADSVPTSWSPEKNLEWKVDIPGYGQSSPVIWGDQVYVTSVEGPNKEKLHVVCYSLQSGKQLWDHVEPSTYPEKNSVYISRAAPTPVLDENGIYAYFESGDIVAVSHAGKRKWAASLTKRYG
;
A
#
# COMPACT_ATOMS: atom_id res chain seq x y z
N MET A 1 -16.46 -35.37 -35.18
CA MET A 1 -16.16 -35.39 -33.73
C MET A 1 -15.37 -34.13 -33.44
N SER A 2 -16.07 -33.12 -32.92
CA SER A 2 -15.77 -31.72 -33.22
C SER A 2 -14.71 -31.12 -32.29
N LEU A 3 -13.66 -30.58 -32.91
CA LEU A 3 -12.55 -29.78 -32.34
C LEU A 3 -13.02 -28.61 -31.43
N ARG A 4 -14.32 -28.29 -31.44
CA ARG A 4 -14.98 -27.29 -30.61
C ARG A 4 -15.01 -27.62 -29.11
N ILE A 5 -14.91 -28.89 -28.72
CA ILE A 5 -14.94 -29.28 -27.30
C ILE A 5 -13.58 -29.05 -26.61
N VAL A 6 -12.48 -29.13 -27.35
CA VAL A 6 -11.12 -28.95 -26.79
C VAL A 6 -10.82 -27.49 -26.45
N VAL A 7 -11.39 -26.53 -27.20
CA VAL A 7 -11.19 -25.09 -26.97
C VAL A 7 -11.95 -24.60 -25.72
N LEU A 8 -13.07 -25.24 -25.35
CA LEU A 8 -13.84 -24.84 -24.17
C LEU A 8 -13.20 -25.27 -22.84
N LEU A 9 -12.36 -26.32 -22.85
CA LEU A 9 -11.65 -26.80 -21.64
C LEU A 9 -10.39 -26.00 -21.31
N LEU A 10 -9.86 -25.20 -22.23
CA LEU A 10 -8.66 -24.37 -22.02
C LEU A 10 -8.95 -22.98 -21.44
N LEU A 11 -10.23 -22.62 -21.25
CA LEU A 11 -10.67 -21.32 -20.74
C LEU A 11 -11.07 -21.33 -19.25
N LEU A 12 -10.91 -22.45 -18.56
CA LEU A 12 -11.05 -22.57 -17.11
C LEU A 12 -9.69 -22.64 -16.41
N CYS A 13 -8.74 -21.80 -16.83
CA CYS A 13 -7.69 -21.38 -15.91
C CYS A 13 -8.27 -20.21 -15.12
N THR A 14 -9.19 -20.51 -14.20
CA THR A 14 -9.48 -19.57 -13.12
C THR A 14 -8.17 -19.43 -12.37
N SER A 15 -7.48 -18.32 -12.60
CA SER A 15 -6.44 -17.86 -11.68
C SER A 15 -7.14 -17.68 -10.34
N GLU A 16 -7.12 -18.73 -9.52
CA GLU A 16 -7.31 -18.61 -8.10
C GLU A 16 -6.26 -17.61 -7.65
N LEU A 17 -6.68 -16.35 -7.47
CA LEU A 17 -5.87 -15.31 -6.90
C LEU A 17 -5.70 -15.73 -5.44
N SER A 18 -4.73 -16.62 -5.21
CA SER A 18 -4.46 -17.29 -3.94
C SER A 18 -4.62 -16.29 -2.81
N ALA A 19 -5.40 -16.66 -1.80
CA ALA A 19 -5.58 -15.87 -0.60
C ALA A 19 -4.26 -15.66 0.18
N GLN A 20 -3.15 -16.27 -0.26
CA GLN A 20 -1.88 -16.30 0.48
C GLN A 20 -1.05 -15.02 0.41
N ASP A 21 -1.25 -14.13 -0.58
CA ASP A 21 -0.37 -12.96 -0.77
C ASP A 21 -1.08 -11.63 -0.52
N ARG A 22 -1.96 -11.57 0.50
CA ARG A 22 -2.70 -10.34 0.82
C ARG A 22 -2.52 -9.97 2.29
N TRP A 23 -2.09 -8.73 2.51
CA TRP A 23 -2.04 -8.07 3.81
C TRP A 23 -2.70 -6.69 3.65
N PRO A 24 -4.04 -6.62 3.51
CA PRO A 24 -4.72 -5.45 2.96
C PRO A 24 -4.82 -4.25 3.90
N GLY A 25 -4.36 -4.34 5.14
CA GLY A 25 -4.52 -3.27 6.12
C GLY A 25 -3.65 -3.47 7.34
N PHE A 26 -3.80 -2.57 8.32
CA PHE A 26 -3.14 -2.71 9.61
C PHE A 26 -3.52 -4.05 10.27
N LEU A 27 -2.52 -4.81 10.73
CA LEU A 27 -2.66 -6.19 11.24
C LEU A 27 -3.15 -7.24 10.22
N GLY A 28 -3.15 -6.91 8.93
CA GLY A 28 -3.41 -7.87 7.86
C GLY A 28 -4.89 -8.19 7.67
N ALA A 29 -5.17 -9.29 6.97
CA ALA A 29 -6.54 -9.74 6.74
C ALA A 29 -7.19 -10.14 8.08
N ASP A 30 -8.39 -9.62 8.32
CA ASP A 30 -9.19 -9.86 9.53
C ASP A 30 -8.52 -9.46 10.85
N ALA A 31 -7.43 -8.67 10.82
CA ALA A 31 -6.64 -8.26 11.99
C ALA A 31 -6.24 -9.45 12.89
N SER A 32 -5.95 -10.59 12.27
CA SER A 32 -5.74 -11.86 12.97
C SER A 32 -4.27 -12.09 13.33
N ALA A 33 -4.04 -12.90 14.37
CA ALA A 33 -2.68 -13.23 14.79
C ALA A 33 -2.00 -14.17 13.79
N ILE A 34 -0.75 -13.87 13.45
CA ILE A 34 0.11 -14.76 12.67
C ILE A 34 0.67 -15.88 13.55
N LYS A 35 0.91 -17.06 12.97
CA LYS A 35 1.59 -18.16 13.66
C LYS A 35 3.06 -17.82 13.85
N ALA A 36 3.56 -17.87 15.08
CA ALA A 36 4.95 -17.49 15.39
C ALA A 36 5.99 -18.33 14.62
N ASP A 37 5.68 -19.60 14.36
CA ASP A 37 6.60 -20.54 13.70
C ASP A 37 6.80 -20.26 12.21
N SER A 38 6.02 -19.36 11.60
CA SER A 38 6.11 -19.01 10.19
C SER A 38 6.93 -17.75 9.89
N VAL A 39 7.55 -17.12 10.91
CA VAL A 39 8.32 -15.88 10.74
C VAL A 39 9.75 -15.98 11.29
N PRO A 40 10.73 -15.32 10.66
CA PRO A 40 12.09 -15.27 11.20
C PRO A 40 12.13 -14.62 12.59
N THR A 41 12.72 -15.30 13.57
CA THR A 41 12.83 -14.83 14.96
C THR A 41 14.14 -14.09 15.27
N SER A 42 15.05 -14.00 14.29
CA SER A 42 16.27 -13.18 14.38
C SER A 42 16.44 -12.39 13.09
N TRP A 43 16.70 -11.09 13.17
CA TRP A 43 16.96 -10.24 12.01
C TRP A 43 18.02 -9.18 12.33
N SER A 44 18.81 -8.78 11.33
CA SER A 44 19.70 -7.62 11.37
C SER A 44 19.84 -7.05 9.96
N PRO A 45 20.49 -5.88 9.76
CA PRO A 45 20.81 -5.41 8.41
C PRO A 45 21.63 -6.39 7.56
N GLU A 46 22.28 -7.38 8.18
CA GLU A 46 23.13 -8.39 7.54
C GLU A 46 22.54 -9.80 7.57
N LYS A 47 21.43 -10.03 8.28
CA LYS A 47 20.85 -11.35 8.50
C LYS A 47 19.34 -11.35 8.32
N ASN A 48 18.84 -12.27 7.50
CA ASN A 48 17.40 -12.45 7.23
C ASN A 48 16.71 -11.15 6.75
N LEU A 49 17.47 -10.26 6.10
CA LEU A 49 16.97 -9.07 5.42
C LEU A 49 17.05 -9.30 3.91
N GLU A 50 15.91 -9.41 3.24
CA GLU A 50 15.87 -9.60 1.78
C GLU A 50 16.15 -8.30 1.03
N TRP A 51 15.54 -7.20 1.46
CA TRP A 51 15.76 -5.89 0.88
C TRP A 51 15.40 -4.77 1.85
N LYS A 52 15.97 -3.60 1.60
CA LYS A 52 15.64 -2.34 2.25
C LYS A 52 15.61 -1.24 1.20
N VAL A 53 14.64 -0.34 1.30
CA VAL A 53 14.48 0.79 0.39
C VAL A 53 14.13 2.03 1.19
N ASP A 54 14.63 3.19 0.74
CA ASP A 54 14.21 4.47 1.28
C ASP A 54 12.84 4.86 0.69
N ILE A 55 12.02 5.53 1.51
CA ILE A 55 10.74 6.09 1.08
C ILE A 55 10.90 7.59 0.83
N PRO A 56 10.09 8.20 -0.08
CA PRO A 56 10.04 9.64 -0.22
C PRO A 56 9.65 10.32 1.09
N GLY A 57 10.41 11.32 1.52
CA GLY A 57 10.12 12.11 2.70
C GLY A 57 10.08 11.29 4.00
N TYR A 58 8.94 11.33 4.70
CA TYR A 58 8.73 10.68 5.99
C TYR A 58 7.41 9.91 6.01
N GLY A 59 7.41 8.69 6.52
CA GLY A 59 6.21 7.85 6.64
C GLY A 59 6.20 7.05 7.94
N GLN A 60 5.01 6.89 8.51
CA GLN A 60 4.77 6.10 9.73
C GLN A 60 3.72 5.00 9.54
N SER A 61 3.14 4.87 8.34
CA SER A 61 2.22 3.78 8.01
C SER A 61 2.91 2.43 8.10
N SER A 62 2.13 1.39 8.42
CA SER A 62 2.57 0.02 8.20
C SER A 62 2.53 -0.33 6.69
N PRO A 63 3.47 -1.12 6.17
CA PRO A 63 3.35 -1.65 4.82
C PRO A 63 2.15 -2.58 4.71
N VAL A 64 1.47 -2.52 3.57
CA VAL A 64 0.34 -3.40 3.21
C VAL A 64 0.60 -4.07 1.86
N ILE A 65 0.05 -5.26 1.64
CA ILE A 65 0.42 -6.13 0.52
C ILE A 65 -0.82 -6.54 -0.27
N TRP A 66 -0.72 -6.49 -1.60
CA TRP A 66 -1.70 -7.07 -2.52
C TRP A 66 -1.02 -7.78 -3.68
N GLY A 67 -0.96 -9.10 -3.62
CA GLY A 67 -0.13 -9.92 -4.53
C GLY A 67 1.34 -9.56 -4.36
N ASP A 68 2.03 -9.34 -5.49
CA ASP A 68 3.46 -9.03 -5.52
C ASP A 68 3.82 -7.56 -5.24
N GLN A 69 2.89 -6.79 -4.67
CA GLN A 69 3.02 -5.36 -4.47
C GLN A 69 2.92 -4.99 -2.99
N VAL A 70 3.85 -4.15 -2.55
CA VAL A 70 3.89 -3.55 -1.22
C VAL A 70 3.55 -2.07 -1.35
N TYR A 71 2.60 -1.59 -0.56
CA TYR A 71 2.21 -0.19 -0.52
C TYR A 71 2.52 0.44 0.84
N VAL A 72 2.95 1.68 0.80
CA VAL A 72 3.18 2.54 1.97
C VAL A 72 2.72 3.96 1.66
N THR A 73 2.46 4.73 2.71
CA THR A 73 2.17 6.16 2.59
C THR A 73 3.25 6.99 3.25
N SER A 74 3.57 8.13 2.65
CA SER A 74 4.52 9.09 3.20
C SER A 74 4.13 10.52 2.87
N VAL A 75 4.80 11.47 3.51
CA VAL A 75 4.69 12.91 3.24
C VAL A 75 6.05 13.51 2.98
N GLU A 76 6.13 14.50 2.10
CA GLU A 76 7.38 15.18 1.75
C GLU A 76 7.26 16.70 1.91
N GLY A 77 8.38 17.31 2.31
CA GLY A 77 8.57 18.75 2.39
C GLY A 77 8.47 19.33 3.81
N PRO A 78 8.95 20.57 4.02
CA PRO A 78 8.97 21.22 5.33
C PRO A 78 7.57 21.44 5.91
N ASN A 79 6.52 21.51 5.07
CA ASN A 79 5.13 21.66 5.49
C ASN A 79 4.27 20.46 5.06
N LYS A 80 4.89 19.32 4.74
CA LYS A 80 4.20 18.09 4.32
C LYS A 80 3.27 18.37 3.13
N GLU A 81 3.74 19.19 2.20
CA GLU A 81 2.96 19.69 1.07
C GLU A 81 2.65 18.63 0.00
N LYS A 82 3.35 17.49 0.05
CA LYS A 82 3.12 16.35 -0.84
C LYS A 82 2.73 15.12 -0.04
N LEU A 83 1.68 14.44 -0.51
CA LEU A 83 1.13 13.21 0.04
C LEU A 83 1.42 12.08 -0.94
N HIS A 84 2.12 11.04 -0.50
CA HIS A 84 2.57 9.94 -1.33
C HIS A 84 1.79 8.66 -1.00
N VAL A 85 1.39 7.94 -2.04
CA VAL A 85 1.07 6.52 -2.00
C VAL A 85 2.11 5.85 -2.90
N VAL A 86 3.00 5.05 -2.32
CA VAL A 86 4.14 4.47 -3.05
C VAL A 86 3.98 2.97 -3.13
N CYS A 87 4.32 2.41 -4.29
CA CYS A 87 4.29 0.98 -4.53
C CYS A 87 5.68 0.43 -4.84
N TYR A 88 6.00 -0.68 -4.19
CA TYR A 88 7.23 -1.45 -4.39
C TYR A 88 6.92 -2.90 -4.77
N SER A 89 7.84 -3.55 -5.47
CA SER A 89 7.80 -4.99 -5.69
C SER A 89 8.12 -5.72 -4.37
N LEU A 90 7.26 -6.65 -3.98
CA LEU A 90 7.46 -7.48 -2.79
C LEU A 90 8.75 -8.32 -2.85
N GLN A 91 9.11 -8.79 -4.04
CA GLN A 91 10.27 -9.65 -4.25
C GLN A 91 11.60 -8.91 -4.19
N SER A 92 11.63 -7.63 -4.55
CA SER A 92 12.90 -6.92 -4.80
C SER A 92 13.04 -5.58 -4.08
N GLY A 93 11.96 -5.04 -3.51
CA GLY A 93 11.94 -3.68 -2.98
C GLY A 93 12.05 -2.59 -4.05
N LYS A 94 12.05 -2.95 -5.35
CA LYS A 94 12.09 -1.98 -6.45
C LYS A 94 10.80 -1.15 -6.47
N GLN A 95 10.92 0.17 -6.49
CA GLN A 95 9.79 1.06 -6.68
C GLN A 95 9.16 0.83 -8.06
N LEU A 96 7.85 0.56 -8.07
CA LEU A 96 7.06 0.35 -9.29
C LEU A 96 6.41 1.65 -9.74
N TRP A 97 5.87 2.42 -8.79
CA TRP A 97 5.27 3.73 -9.03
C TRP A 97 5.15 4.52 -7.73
N ASP A 98 4.99 5.84 -7.86
CA ASP A 98 4.71 6.79 -6.77
C ASP A 98 3.56 7.69 -7.21
N HIS A 99 2.47 7.66 -6.47
CA HIS A 99 1.32 8.52 -6.67
C HIS A 99 1.38 9.68 -5.69
N VAL A 100 1.38 10.92 -6.21
CA VAL A 100 1.55 12.13 -5.40
C VAL A 100 0.34 13.04 -5.54
N GLU A 101 -0.21 13.48 -4.40
CA GLU A 101 -1.24 14.50 -4.30
C GLU A 101 -0.72 15.69 -3.47
N PRO A 102 -1.14 16.93 -3.76
CA PRO A 102 -0.85 18.06 -2.89
C PRO A 102 -1.66 17.95 -1.60
N SER A 103 -1.05 18.27 -0.47
CA SER A 103 -1.75 18.39 0.79
C SER A 103 -2.74 19.55 0.75
N THR A 104 -4.00 19.28 1.13
CA THR A 104 -5.02 20.33 1.22
C THR A 104 -4.74 21.30 2.36
N TYR A 105 -4.13 20.82 3.44
CA TYR A 105 -3.81 21.60 4.62
C TYR A 105 -2.36 21.35 5.04
N PRO A 106 -1.40 22.00 4.37
CA PRO A 106 0.02 21.85 4.67
C PRO A 106 0.32 22.40 6.07
N GLU A 107 0.94 21.57 6.91
CA GLU A 107 1.38 21.95 8.24
C GLU A 107 2.84 21.61 8.42
N LYS A 108 3.54 22.46 9.19
CA LYS A 108 4.96 22.26 9.49
C LYS A 108 5.22 20.83 9.94
N ASN A 109 6.17 20.17 9.28
CA ASN A 109 6.61 18.85 9.67
C ASN A 109 7.22 18.91 11.08
N SER A 110 6.73 18.04 11.96
CA SER A 110 7.17 17.90 13.34
C SER A 110 7.14 16.42 13.71
N VAL A 111 8.01 16.00 14.63
CA VAL A 111 7.98 14.64 15.18
C VAL A 111 6.75 14.40 16.08
N TYR A 112 6.06 15.47 16.48
CA TYR A 112 4.84 15.42 17.29
C TYR A 112 3.56 15.34 16.46
N ILE A 113 3.64 15.58 15.14
CA ILE A 113 2.50 15.48 14.24
C ILE A 113 2.66 14.19 13.45
N SER A 114 1.55 13.50 13.22
CA SER A 114 1.49 12.32 12.36
C SER A 114 2.13 12.62 10.99
N ARG A 115 2.95 11.68 10.49
CA ARG A 115 3.67 11.78 9.21
C ARG A 115 3.19 10.64 8.30
N ALA A 116 1.99 10.80 7.73
CA ALA A 116 1.26 9.70 7.09
C ALA A 116 1.21 8.44 7.97
N ALA A 117 0.89 8.58 9.26
CA ALA A 117 0.78 7.42 10.14
C ALA A 117 -0.42 6.50 9.86
N PRO A 118 -1.58 6.99 9.38
CA PRO A 118 -2.68 6.09 9.05
C PRO A 118 -2.27 5.10 7.95
N THR A 119 -2.28 3.81 8.29
CA THR A 119 -1.99 2.73 7.34
C THR A 119 -3.09 2.68 6.27
N PRO A 120 -2.74 2.69 4.96
CA PRO A 120 -3.74 2.57 3.91
C PRO A 120 -4.43 1.21 3.95
N VAL A 121 -5.64 1.13 3.41
CA VAL A 121 -6.38 -0.12 3.24
C VAL A 121 -6.53 -0.47 1.76
N LEU A 122 -6.56 -1.76 1.46
CA LEU A 122 -6.60 -2.30 0.11
C LEU A 122 -7.85 -3.17 -0.07
N ASP A 123 -8.46 -3.09 -1.25
CA ASP A 123 -9.43 -4.06 -1.74
C ASP A 123 -9.12 -4.41 -3.20
N GLU A 124 -9.96 -5.23 -3.84
CA GLU A 124 -9.81 -5.57 -5.26
C GLU A 124 -9.83 -4.37 -6.22
N ASN A 125 -10.41 -3.25 -5.77
CA ASN A 125 -10.64 -2.05 -6.57
C ASN A 125 -9.49 -1.05 -6.41
N GLY A 126 -8.69 -1.12 -5.35
CA GLY A 126 -7.50 -0.31 -5.17
C GLY A 126 -7.11 -0.06 -3.72
N ILE A 127 -6.40 1.06 -3.55
CA ILE A 127 -5.76 1.54 -2.33
C ILE A 127 -6.50 2.79 -1.85
N TYR A 128 -6.79 2.86 -0.55
CA TYR A 128 -7.44 4.01 0.09
C TYR A 128 -6.56 4.49 1.23
N ALA A 129 -6.06 5.72 1.10
CA ALA A 129 -5.16 6.34 2.05
C ALA A 129 -5.82 7.55 2.70
N TYR A 130 -5.58 7.73 3.99
CA TYR A 130 -5.97 8.93 4.74
C TYR A 130 -4.72 9.60 5.29
N PHE A 131 -4.62 10.91 5.10
CA PHE A 131 -3.51 11.72 5.57
C PHE A 131 -3.96 12.65 6.69
N GLU A 132 -3.01 13.03 7.54
CA GLU A 132 -3.28 13.88 8.70
C GLU A 132 -3.77 15.29 8.34
N SER A 133 -3.56 15.72 7.09
CA SER A 133 -4.14 16.95 6.52
C SER A 133 -5.66 16.85 6.28
N GLY A 134 -6.26 15.68 6.54
CA GLY A 134 -7.66 15.35 6.29
C GLY A 134 -7.95 14.94 4.84
N ASP A 135 -6.92 14.75 4.03
CA ASP A 135 -7.05 14.25 2.66
C ASP A 135 -7.29 12.73 2.66
N ILE A 136 -8.27 12.30 1.87
CA ILE A 136 -8.50 10.89 1.51
C ILE A 136 -8.22 10.73 0.03
N VAL A 137 -7.37 9.78 -0.33
CA VAL A 137 -6.99 9.50 -1.71
C VAL A 137 -7.31 8.04 -2.01
N ALA A 138 -7.96 7.79 -3.15
CA ALA A 138 -8.15 6.45 -3.70
C ALA A 138 -7.36 6.29 -5.00
N VAL A 139 -6.55 5.24 -5.06
CA VAL A 139 -5.64 4.94 -6.17
C VAL A 139 -5.88 3.49 -6.61
N SER A 140 -5.87 3.21 -7.90
CA SER A 140 -5.88 1.81 -8.41
C SER A 140 -4.56 1.09 -8.10
N HIS A 141 -4.53 -0.24 -8.16
CA HIS A 141 -3.26 -1.00 -8.07
C HIS A 141 -2.22 -0.63 -9.14
N ALA A 142 -2.61 0.04 -10.22
CA ALA A 142 -1.72 0.55 -11.24
C ALA A 142 -1.22 1.99 -10.98
N GLY A 143 -1.43 2.54 -9.78
CA GLY A 143 -0.96 3.89 -9.39
C GLY A 143 -1.79 5.05 -9.94
N LYS A 144 -2.91 4.76 -10.64
CA LYS A 144 -3.80 5.80 -11.17
C LYS A 144 -4.81 6.28 -10.13
N ARG A 145 -4.95 7.60 -10.00
CA ARG A 145 -5.99 8.23 -9.18
C ARG A 145 -7.38 7.77 -9.62
N LYS A 146 -8.18 7.34 -8.65
CA LYS A 146 -9.62 7.06 -8.83
C LYS A 146 -10.45 8.27 -8.39
N TRP A 147 -10.19 8.74 -7.17
CA TRP A 147 -10.80 9.95 -6.62
C TRP A 147 -9.94 10.47 -5.45
N ALA A 148 -10.16 11.73 -5.08
CA ALA A 148 -9.66 12.28 -3.82
C ALA A 148 -10.72 13.20 -3.20
N ALA A 149 -10.70 13.30 -1.89
CA ALA A 149 -11.57 14.17 -1.11
C ALA A 149 -10.78 14.77 0.06
N SER A 150 -11.18 15.94 0.54
CA SER A 150 -10.65 16.49 1.77
C SER A 150 -11.78 16.64 2.77
N LEU A 151 -11.64 15.98 3.91
CA LEU A 151 -12.56 16.15 5.04
C LEU A 151 -12.40 17.55 5.64
N THR A 152 -11.17 18.05 5.75
CA THR A 152 -10.86 19.39 6.25
C THR A 152 -11.57 20.47 5.44
N LYS A 153 -11.53 20.40 4.10
CA LYS A 153 -12.29 21.33 3.24
C LYS A 153 -13.80 21.22 3.42
N ARG A 154 -14.32 20.03 3.73
CA ARG A 154 -15.77 19.78 3.84
C ARG A 154 -16.33 20.17 5.19
N TYR A 155 -15.56 20.00 6.26
CA TYR A 155 -16.05 20.03 7.64
C TYR A 155 -15.27 20.94 8.58
N GLY A 156 -14.13 21.49 8.16
CA GLY A 156 -13.25 22.36 8.96
C GLY A 156 -12.14 21.62 9.68
#